data_AF-A0A9C9SNU1-F1
#
_entry.id   AF-A0A9C9SNU1-F1
#
_cell.length_a   1.000
_cell.length_b   1.000
_cell.length_c   1.000
_cell.angle_alpha   90.00
_cell.angle_beta   90.00
_cell.angle_gamma   90.00
#
_symmetry.space_group_name_H-M   'P 1'
#
loop_
_entity.id
_entity.type
_entity.pdbx_description
1 polymer ?
#
loop_
_entity_poly.entity_id
_entity_poly.type
_entity_poly.pdbx_seq_one_letter_code
_entity_poly.pdbx_strand_id
1 'polypeptide(L)'
;MRSVKAVIILIIAIFILSSCEKVNNSNPKSANKNNGSVTKFTPPADGKITNKQIYKYIKAAKMLQNQIAVNAQERNDILKSYKIKNDSILSDTVFMKKHPEVRKSLDSLETVWSNREKEIYSSTGLTEDEFIWIASVLPDSVNAKMRKIVQDSLKVK
;
A
#
# COMPACT_ATOMS: atom_id res chain seq x y z
N MET A 1 12.26 -5.13 -23.95
CA MET A 1 11.53 -4.46 -22.84
C MET A 1 10.00 -4.52 -23.00
N ARG A 2 9.43 -5.71 -23.28
CA ARG A 2 7.96 -5.89 -23.35
C ARG A 2 7.40 -6.55 -22.08
N SER A 3 8.22 -7.30 -21.35
CA SER A 3 7.86 -8.07 -20.17
C SER A 3 7.80 -7.27 -18.86
N VAL A 4 8.59 -6.18 -18.70
CA VAL A 4 8.60 -5.37 -17.46
C VAL A 4 7.32 -4.54 -17.30
N LYS A 5 6.72 -4.09 -18.40
CA LYS A 5 5.48 -3.30 -18.39
C LYS A 5 4.25 -4.13 -17.99
N ALA A 6 4.26 -5.43 -18.28
CA ALA A 6 3.18 -6.35 -17.90
C ALA A 6 3.18 -6.67 -16.39
N VAL A 7 4.37 -6.73 -15.76
CA VAL A 7 4.50 -7.04 -14.32
C VAL A 7 3.98 -5.88 -13.44
N ILE A 8 4.19 -4.63 -13.86
CA ILE A 8 3.74 -3.45 -13.08
C ILE A 8 2.21 -3.28 -13.14
N ILE A 9 1.57 -3.60 -14.27
CA ILE A 9 0.11 -3.58 -14.40
C ILE A 9 -0.54 -4.70 -13.56
N LEU A 10 0.16 -5.83 -13.37
CA LEU A 10 -0.34 -6.95 -12.58
C LEU A 10 -0.35 -6.66 -11.06
N ILE A 11 0.61 -5.89 -10.54
CA ILE A 11 0.69 -5.54 -9.11
C ILE A 11 -0.51 -4.68 -8.67
N ILE A 12 -1.07 -3.86 -9.56
CA ILE A 12 -2.27 -3.05 -9.29
C ILE A 12 -3.55 -3.93 -9.27
N ALA A 13 -3.58 -5.04 -10.01
CA ALA A 13 -4.73 -5.94 -10.07
C ALA A 13 -4.77 -6.97 -8.92
N ILE A 14 -3.62 -7.36 -8.36
CA ILE A 14 -3.56 -8.40 -7.31
C ILE A 14 -4.15 -7.92 -5.97
N PHE A 15 -4.18 -6.61 -5.70
CA PHE A 15 -4.79 -6.06 -4.48
C PHE A 15 -6.33 -6.13 -4.45
N ILE A 16 -6.99 -6.45 -5.56
CA ILE A 16 -8.47 -6.43 -5.66
C ILE A 16 -9.11 -7.79 -5.30
N LEU A 17 -8.35 -8.89 -5.25
CA LEU A 17 -8.91 -10.25 -5.09
C LEU A 17 -8.79 -10.87 -3.69
N SER A 18 -8.17 -10.20 -2.71
CA SER A 18 -8.05 -10.73 -1.34
C SER A 18 -9.10 -10.21 -0.35
N SER A 19 -9.95 -9.25 -0.73
CA SER A 19 -11.01 -8.73 0.13
C SER A 19 -12.38 -9.25 -0.28
N CYS A 20 -12.61 -10.54 -0.02
CA CYS A 20 -13.95 -11.09 0.09
C CYS A 20 -13.94 -12.20 1.15
N GLU A 21 -13.77 -11.83 2.41
CA GLU A 21 -14.19 -12.67 3.54
C GLU A 21 -15.55 -12.16 4.03
N LYS A 22 -16.56 -13.04 3.95
CA LYS A 22 -17.90 -12.83 4.50
C LYS A 22 -17.79 -12.61 6.00
N VAL A 23 -18.04 -11.39 6.46
CA VAL A 23 -18.21 -11.08 7.89
C VAL A 23 -19.58 -11.57 8.34
N ASN A 24 -19.60 -12.74 8.98
CA ASN A 24 -20.74 -13.20 9.76
C ASN A 24 -20.84 -12.38 11.05
N ASN A 25 -22.07 -11.98 11.34
CA ASN A 25 -22.52 -11.16 12.45
C ASN A 25 -22.21 -11.80 13.82
N SER A 26 -21.42 -11.13 14.66
CA SER A 26 -21.56 -11.19 16.12
C SER A 26 -20.85 -10.01 16.78
N ASN A 27 -21.65 -9.13 17.36
CA ASN A 27 -21.25 -8.04 18.25
C ASN A 27 -20.59 -8.61 19.53
N PRO A 28 -19.53 -8.00 20.07
CA PRO A 28 -19.72 -7.39 21.37
C PRO A 28 -19.03 -6.03 21.54
N LYS A 29 -19.74 -5.15 22.24
CA LYS A 29 -19.26 -3.89 22.81
C LYS A 29 -17.98 -4.09 23.64
N SER A 30 -16.95 -3.29 23.38
CA SER A 30 -16.02 -2.86 24.41
C SER A 30 -15.55 -1.43 24.10
N ALA A 31 -15.65 -0.58 25.12
CA ALA A 31 -15.37 0.83 25.07
C ALA A 31 -13.85 1.08 25.07
N ASN A 32 -13.39 1.93 24.15
CA ASN A 32 -12.19 2.72 24.38
C ASN A 32 -12.41 4.13 23.79
N LYS A 33 -12.62 5.10 24.69
CA LYS A 33 -12.65 6.53 24.37
C LYS A 33 -11.22 7.00 24.17
N ASN A 34 -10.81 7.14 22.92
CA ASN A 34 -9.74 8.04 22.49
C ASN A 34 -10.28 8.84 21.30
N ASN A 35 -10.96 9.95 21.59
CA ASN A 35 -11.47 10.88 20.59
C ASN A 35 -10.33 11.73 20.00
N GLY A 36 -9.53 11.11 19.12
CA GLY A 36 -9.01 11.77 17.94
C GLY A 36 -9.84 11.27 16.78
N SER A 37 -10.92 11.98 16.43
CA SER A 37 -11.80 11.61 15.32
C SER A 37 -10.96 11.66 14.03
N VAL A 38 -10.45 10.51 13.59
CA VAL A 38 -10.01 10.36 12.21
C VAL A 38 -11.30 10.39 11.41
N THR A 39 -11.65 11.54 10.86
CA THR A 39 -12.84 11.69 10.01
C THR A 39 -12.69 10.69 8.86
N LYS A 40 -13.50 9.63 8.88
CA LYS A 40 -13.57 8.64 7.82
C LYS A 40 -13.79 9.36 6.49
N PHE A 41 -12.95 9.09 5.51
CA PHE A 41 -13.07 9.71 4.20
C PHE A 41 -14.44 9.38 3.60
N THR A 42 -15.12 10.39 3.06
CA THR A 42 -16.41 10.22 2.37
C THR A 42 -16.20 10.55 0.89
N PRO A 43 -16.33 9.56 -0.01
CA PRO A 43 -16.25 9.78 -1.44
C PRO A 43 -17.24 10.84 -1.96
N PRO A 44 -16.85 11.65 -2.95
CA PRO A 44 -17.78 12.48 -3.71
C PRO A 44 -18.89 11.63 -4.35
N ALA A 45 -20.14 12.08 -4.23
CA ALA A 45 -21.30 11.37 -4.76
C ALA A 45 -21.29 11.22 -6.28
N ASP A 46 -20.57 12.10 -6.99
CA ASP A 46 -20.46 12.08 -8.44
C ASP A 46 -19.28 11.22 -8.94
N GLY A 47 -18.52 10.59 -8.04
CA GLY A 47 -17.37 9.75 -8.37
C GLY A 47 -16.18 10.50 -9.00
N LYS A 48 -16.20 11.84 -9.00
CA LYS A 48 -15.16 12.65 -9.66
C LYS A 48 -14.01 12.93 -8.72
N ILE A 49 -12.80 12.66 -9.21
CA ILE A 49 -11.59 13.08 -8.53
C ILE A 49 -11.33 14.57 -8.83
N THR A 50 -11.16 15.36 -7.77
CA THR A 50 -10.80 16.78 -7.92
C THR A 50 -9.32 16.97 -8.24
N ASN A 51 -8.94 18.13 -8.81
CA ASN A 51 -7.53 18.48 -9.02
C ASN A 51 -6.73 18.44 -7.71
N LYS A 52 -7.30 18.93 -6.60
CA LYS A 52 -6.63 18.91 -5.29
C LYS A 52 -6.31 17.48 -4.86
N GLN A 53 -7.26 16.57 -5.03
CA GLN A 53 -7.10 15.15 -4.70
C GLN A 53 -6.04 14.48 -5.57
N ILE A 54 -6.07 14.70 -6.89
CA ILE A 54 -5.11 14.04 -7.79
C ILE A 54 -3.66 14.51 -7.53
N TYR A 55 -3.43 15.78 -7.21
CA TYR A 55 -2.09 16.27 -6.90
C TYR A 55 -1.54 15.71 -5.59
N LYS A 56 -2.39 15.61 -4.55
CA LYS A 56 -1.99 14.93 -3.31
C LYS A 56 -1.68 13.45 -3.57
N TYR A 57 -2.53 12.77 -4.34
CA TYR A 57 -2.35 11.37 -4.73
C TYR A 57 -1.02 11.15 -5.45
N ILE A 58 -0.69 11.99 -6.44
CA ILE A 58 0.58 11.92 -7.17
C ILE A 58 1.78 12.14 -6.23
N LYS A 59 1.68 13.08 -5.29
CA LYS A 59 2.74 13.32 -4.31
C LYS A 59 2.95 12.09 -3.42
N ALA A 60 1.87 11.54 -2.87
CA ALA A 60 1.93 10.32 -2.05
C ALA A 60 2.47 9.12 -2.84
N ALA A 61 1.98 8.89 -4.06
CA ALA A 61 2.41 7.80 -4.93
C ALA A 61 3.92 7.84 -5.22
N LYS A 62 4.49 9.03 -5.47
CA LYS A 62 5.94 9.19 -5.66
C LYS A 62 6.73 8.88 -4.40
N MET A 63 6.25 9.34 -3.25
CA MET A 63 6.91 9.06 -1.96
C MET A 63 6.85 7.57 -1.62
N LEU A 64 5.69 6.92 -1.82
CA LEU A 64 5.51 5.48 -1.64
C LEU A 64 6.42 4.69 -2.58
N GLN A 65 6.50 5.07 -3.86
CA GLN A 65 7.39 4.41 -4.82
C GLN A 65 8.85 4.40 -4.34
N ASN A 66 9.34 5.54 -3.81
CA ASN A 66 10.68 5.61 -3.25
C ASN A 66 10.82 4.72 -2.01
N GLN A 67 9.84 4.74 -1.10
CA GLN A 67 9.89 3.91 0.11
C GLN A 67 9.77 2.41 -0.18
N ILE A 68 9.04 2.00 -1.23
CA ILE A 68 8.99 0.60 -1.67
C ILE A 68 10.40 0.12 -2.08
N ALA A 69 11.16 0.95 -2.80
CA ALA A 69 12.53 0.62 -3.19
C ALA A 69 13.45 0.49 -1.96
N VAL A 70 13.32 1.40 -0.99
CA VAL A 70 14.05 1.33 0.29
C VAL A 70 13.68 0.06 1.06
N ASN A 71 12.40 -0.23 1.21
CA ASN A 71 11.91 -1.43 1.92
C ASN A 71 12.38 -2.73 1.26
N ALA A 72 12.41 -2.76 -0.08
CA ALA A 72 12.96 -3.90 -0.83
C ALA A 72 14.46 -4.10 -0.57
N GLN A 73 15.23 -3.01 -0.49
CA GLN A 73 16.65 -3.06 -0.17
C GLN A 73 16.87 -3.55 1.27
N GLU A 74 16.16 -2.99 2.25
CA GLU A 74 16.23 -3.40 3.66
C GLU A 74 15.86 -4.87 3.84
N ARG A 75 14.81 -5.35 3.14
CA ARG A 75 14.45 -6.76 3.12
C ARG A 75 15.59 -7.62 2.58
N ASN A 76 16.20 -7.23 1.47
CA ASN A 76 17.33 -7.96 0.89
C ASN A 76 18.53 -8.01 1.86
N ASP A 77 18.77 -6.94 2.61
CA ASP A 77 19.86 -6.88 3.57
C ASP A 77 19.59 -7.76 4.80
N ILE A 78 18.33 -7.87 5.25
CA ILE A 78 17.90 -8.88 6.24
C ILE A 78 18.17 -10.29 5.72
N LEU A 79 17.77 -10.62 4.48
CA LEU A 79 17.98 -11.97 3.95
C LEU A 79 19.47 -12.32 3.81
N LYS A 80 20.29 -11.35 3.39
CA LYS A 80 21.75 -11.52 3.33
C LYS A 80 22.37 -11.76 4.71
N SER A 81 21.94 -11.03 5.74
CA SER A 81 22.50 -11.17 7.10
C SER A 81 22.26 -12.57 7.66
N TYR A 82 21.14 -13.20 7.29
CA TYR A 82 20.80 -14.59 7.64
C TYR A 82 21.24 -15.63 6.60
N LYS A 83 22.01 -15.24 5.58
CA LYS A 83 22.48 -16.12 4.48
C LYS A 83 21.33 -16.83 3.73
N ILE A 84 20.14 -16.23 3.71
CA ILE A 84 18.98 -16.72 2.99
C ILE A 84 19.13 -16.33 1.52
N LYS A 85 19.23 -17.33 0.64
CA LYS A 85 19.39 -17.15 -0.82
C LYS A 85 18.10 -17.30 -1.60
N ASN A 86 17.10 -17.93 -1.01
CA ASN A 86 15.83 -18.23 -1.67
C ASN A 86 14.67 -17.83 -0.75
N ASP A 87 13.91 -16.83 -1.19
CA ASP A 87 12.77 -16.28 -0.48
C ASP A 87 11.64 -17.30 -0.24
N SER A 88 11.57 -18.38 -1.03
CA SER A 88 10.56 -19.42 -0.83
C SER A 88 10.67 -20.06 0.55
N ILE A 89 11.87 -20.06 1.16
CA ILE A 89 12.09 -20.63 2.50
C ILE A 89 11.37 -19.84 3.60
N LEU A 90 11.03 -18.57 3.35
CA LEU A 90 10.29 -17.74 4.31
C LEU A 90 8.83 -18.21 4.47
N SER A 91 8.32 -18.99 3.51
CA SER A 91 7.00 -19.63 3.59
C SER A 91 7.05 -21.01 4.29
N ASP A 92 8.24 -21.54 4.56
CA ASP A 92 8.40 -22.80 5.28
C ASP A 92 8.22 -22.57 6.78
N THR A 93 7.11 -23.08 7.30
CA THR A 93 6.77 -22.97 8.72
C THR A 93 7.77 -23.68 9.66
N VAL A 94 8.43 -24.76 9.20
CA VAL A 94 9.45 -25.46 9.99
C VAL A 94 10.72 -24.61 10.06
N PHE A 95 11.13 -24.02 8.94
CA PHE A 95 12.25 -23.09 8.91
C PHE A 95 11.99 -21.87 9.81
N MET A 96 10.83 -21.23 9.67
CA MET A 96 10.49 -20.03 10.45
C MET A 96 10.35 -20.30 11.95
N LYS A 97 9.94 -21.53 12.36
CA LYS A 97 9.97 -21.95 13.76
C LYS A 97 11.38 -22.13 14.31
N LYS A 98 12.32 -22.60 13.48
CA LYS A 98 13.74 -22.79 13.86
C LYS A 98 14.53 -21.48 13.85
N HIS A 99 14.07 -20.49 13.10
CA HIS A 99 14.71 -19.18 12.92
C HIS A 99 13.81 -18.02 13.34
N PRO A 100 13.40 -17.94 14.63
CA PRO A 100 12.52 -16.87 15.12
C PRO A 100 13.11 -15.46 14.97
N GLU A 101 14.44 -15.34 14.92
CA GLU A 101 15.16 -14.09 14.68
C GLU A 101 14.90 -13.52 13.27
N VAL A 102 14.77 -14.39 12.26
CA VAL A 102 14.41 -13.99 10.90
C VAL A 102 12.99 -13.45 10.91
N ARG A 103 12.06 -14.18 11.57
CA ARG A 103 10.66 -13.74 11.71
C ARG A 103 10.57 -12.37 12.37
N LYS A 104 11.25 -12.20 13.50
CA LYS A 104 11.27 -10.94 14.25
C LYS A 104 11.79 -9.76 13.42
N SER A 105 12.85 -9.98 12.63
CA SER A 105 13.42 -8.95 11.76
C SER A 105 12.45 -8.54 10.65
N LEU A 106 11.76 -9.50 10.04
CA LEU A 106 10.74 -9.24 9.01
C LEU A 106 9.51 -8.53 9.59
N ASP A 107 9.02 -8.96 10.76
CA ASP A 107 7.90 -8.30 11.44
C ASP A 107 8.27 -6.85 11.86
N SER A 108 9.52 -6.63 12.25
CA SER A 108 10.04 -5.28 12.54
C SER A 108 10.09 -4.41 11.28
N LEU A 109 10.51 -4.97 10.14
CA LEU A 109 10.53 -4.25 8.87
C LEU A 109 9.11 -3.86 8.44
N GLU A 110 8.13 -4.76 8.61
CA GLU A 110 6.71 -4.48 8.33
C GLU A 110 6.18 -3.33 9.19
N THR A 111 6.54 -3.30 10.46
CA THR A 111 6.16 -2.20 11.36
C THR A 111 6.76 -0.86 10.89
N VAL A 112 8.03 -0.87 10.50
CA VAL A 112 8.72 0.31 9.96
C VAL A 112 8.05 0.78 8.65
N TRP A 113 7.73 -0.14 7.76
CA TRP A 113 6.98 0.15 6.54
C TRP A 113 5.62 0.81 6.84
N SER A 114 4.82 0.21 7.71
CA SER A 114 3.49 0.74 8.08
C SER A 114 3.58 2.17 8.66
N ASN A 115 4.62 2.48 9.43
CA ASN A 115 4.82 3.82 9.96
C ASN A 115 5.17 4.83 8.85
N ARG A 116 6.10 4.47 7.95
CA ARG A 116 6.47 5.32 6.80
C ARG A 116 5.28 5.60 5.89
N GLU A 117 4.45 4.59 5.63
CA GLU A 117 3.24 4.75 4.83
C GLU A 117 2.25 5.74 5.47
N LYS A 118 1.97 5.60 6.77
CA LYS A 118 1.11 6.55 7.52
C LYS A 118 1.67 7.97 7.50
N GLU A 119 2.98 8.13 7.66
CA GLU A 119 3.66 9.42 7.59
C GLU A 119 3.53 10.06 6.20
N ILE A 120 3.62 9.26 5.12
CA ILE A 120 3.40 9.75 3.76
C ILE A 120 1.97 10.25 3.57
N TYR A 121 0.97 9.49 4.00
CA TYR A 121 -0.43 9.93 3.91
C TYR A 121 -0.65 11.24 4.69
N SER A 122 -0.21 11.27 5.96
CA SER A 122 -0.30 12.47 6.79
C SER A 122 0.40 13.70 6.18
N SER A 123 1.64 13.55 5.71
CA SER A 123 2.44 14.64 5.12
C SER A 123 1.94 15.14 3.75
N THR A 124 1.08 14.37 3.09
CA THR A 124 0.40 14.76 1.85
C THR A 124 -1.02 15.25 2.08
N GLY A 125 -1.51 15.17 3.33
CA GLY A 125 -2.88 15.51 3.70
C GLY A 125 -3.89 14.57 3.05
N LEU A 126 -3.52 13.30 2.86
CA LEU A 126 -4.39 12.21 2.47
C LEU A 126 -4.64 11.29 3.66
N THR A 127 -5.78 10.60 3.62
CA THR A 127 -5.98 9.38 4.39
C THR A 127 -5.69 8.18 3.49
N GLU A 128 -5.41 7.02 4.08
CA GLU A 128 -5.29 5.77 3.35
C GLU A 128 -6.58 5.47 2.55
N ASP A 129 -7.75 5.61 3.19
CA ASP A 129 -9.06 5.45 2.55
C ASP A 129 -9.23 6.35 1.31
N GLU A 130 -8.81 7.61 1.39
CA GLU A 130 -8.85 8.53 0.26
C GLU A 130 -7.89 8.11 -0.86
N PHE A 131 -6.68 7.66 -0.51
CA PHE A 131 -5.69 7.18 -1.47
C PHE A 131 -6.21 5.94 -2.23
N ILE A 132 -6.75 4.96 -1.49
CA ILE A 132 -7.36 3.74 -2.06
C ILE A 132 -8.56 4.08 -2.91
N TRP A 133 -9.45 4.97 -2.44
CA TRP A 133 -10.61 5.39 -3.21
C TRP A 133 -10.18 6.03 -4.54
N ILE A 134 -9.26 7.01 -4.52
CA ILE A 134 -8.74 7.64 -5.74
C ILE A 134 -8.20 6.56 -6.69
N ALA A 135 -7.37 5.62 -6.20
CA ALA A 135 -6.83 4.54 -7.03
C ALA A 135 -7.92 3.66 -7.66
N SER A 136 -9.00 3.40 -6.92
CA SER A 136 -10.11 2.55 -7.38
C SER A 136 -10.98 3.20 -8.46
N VAL A 137 -11.25 4.51 -8.38
CA VAL A 137 -12.10 5.23 -9.36
C VAL A 137 -11.29 5.92 -10.46
N LEU A 138 -9.96 5.95 -10.34
CA LEU A 138 -9.08 6.52 -11.36
C LEU A 138 -9.33 5.90 -12.74
N PRO A 139 -9.48 4.56 -12.91
CA PRO A 139 -9.76 3.93 -14.21
C PRO A 139 -11.02 4.44 -14.92
N ASP A 140 -12.00 4.96 -14.19
CA ASP A 140 -13.32 5.30 -14.71
C ASP A 140 -13.29 6.37 -15.80
N SER A 141 -14.22 6.30 -16.75
CA SER A 141 -14.32 7.22 -17.88
C SER A 141 -14.50 8.67 -17.43
N VAL A 142 -15.27 8.90 -16.35
CA VAL A 142 -15.49 10.23 -15.75
C VAL A 142 -14.18 10.87 -15.27
N ASN A 143 -13.18 10.06 -14.94
CA ASN A 143 -11.87 10.48 -14.44
C ASN A 143 -10.76 10.45 -15.51
N ALA A 144 -11.10 10.35 -16.80
CA ALA A 144 -10.12 10.23 -17.89
C ALA A 144 -9.06 11.35 -17.92
N LYS A 145 -9.45 12.58 -17.59
CA LYS A 145 -8.51 13.70 -17.47
C LYS A 145 -7.51 13.47 -16.32
N MET A 146 -7.99 13.01 -15.17
CA MET A 146 -7.15 12.75 -13.99
C MET A 146 -6.20 11.58 -14.24
N ARG A 147 -6.65 10.52 -14.91
CA ARG A 147 -5.75 9.44 -15.37
C ARG A 147 -4.60 9.97 -16.19
N LYS A 148 -4.87 10.85 -17.15
CA LYS A 148 -3.83 11.40 -18.02
C LYS A 148 -2.79 12.17 -17.19
N ILE A 149 -3.24 13.00 -16.24
CA ILE A 149 -2.34 13.74 -15.33
C ILE A 149 -1.46 12.78 -14.51
N VAL A 150 -2.03 11.72 -13.94
CA VAL A 150 -1.27 10.70 -13.19
C VAL A 150 -0.27 9.99 -14.11
N GLN A 151 -0.73 9.52 -15.27
CA GLN A 151 0.10 8.83 -16.25
C GLN A 151 1.30 9.68 -16.68
N ASP A 152 1.11 10.99 -16.90
CA ASP A 152 2.20 11.90 -17.27
C ASP A 152 3.12 12.20 -16.10
N SER A 153 2.58 12.27 -14.87
CA SER A 153 3.34 12.63 -13.66
C SER A 153 4.16 11.49 -13.07
N LEU A 154 3.75 10.24 -13.31
CA LEU A 154 4.37 9.03 -12.77
C LEU A 154 5.13 8.21 -13.84
N LYS A 155 5.41 8.79 -15.02
CA LYS A 155 6.26 8.12 -16.01
C LYS A 155 7.63 7.85 -15.40
N VAL A 156 7.93 6.57 -15.23
CA VAL A 156 9.30 6.09 -15.00
C VAL A 156 10.05 6.33 -16.31
N LYS A 157 11.06 7.21 -16.27
CA LYS A 157 12.00 7.38 -17.38
C LYS A 157 12.91 6.17 -17.47
#